data_AF-B3S3I6-F1
#
_entry.id   AF-B3S3I6-F1
#
_cell.length_a   1.000
_cell.length_b   1.000
_cell.length_c   1.000
_cell.angle_alpha   90.00
_cell.angle_beta   90.00
_cell.angle_gamma   90.00
#
_symmetry.space_group_name_H-M   'P 1'
#
loop_
_entity.id
_entity.type
_entity.pdbx_description
1 polymer ?
#
loop_
_entity_poly.entity_id
_entity_poly.type
_entity_poly.pdbx_seq_one_letter_code
_entity_poly.pdbx_strand_id
1 'polypeptide(L)' 'CVFCRNNGEHEDVYTSHQLKDADGKITCPILKAYTCPICGATGENSHTIKYCP' A
#
# COMPACT_ATOMS: atom_id res chain seq x y z
N CYS A 1 8.97 -2.29 -1.92
CA CYS A 1 7.50 -2.25 -1.96
C CYS A 1 6.97 -3.15 -3.07
N VAL A 2 6.44 -4.33 -2.71
CA VAL A 2 5.91 -5.28 -3.70
C VAL A 2 4.67 -4.76 -4.44
N PHE A 3 3.89 -3.88 -3.80
CA PHE A 3 2.73 -3.25 -4.43
C PHE A 3 3.14 -2.35 -5.59
N CYS A 4 4.06 -1.40 -5.36
CA CYS A 4 4.57 -0.52 -6.41
C CYS A 4 5.26 -1.31 -7.53
N ARG A 5 6.05 -2.33 -7.17
CA ARG A 5 6.68 -3.22 -8.16
C ARG A 5 5.65 -3.91 -9.06
N ASN A 6 4.56 -4.41 -8.50
CA ASN A 6 3.50 -5.06 -9.27
C ASN A 6 2.71 -4.08 -10.14
N ASN A 7 2.64 -2.80 -9.75
CA ASN A 7 2.01 -1.75 -10.55
C ASN A 7 2.93 -1.22 -11.67
N GLY A 8 4.16 -1.72 -11.80
CA GLY A 8 5.11 -1.26 -12.81
C GLY A 8 5.77 0.08 -12.49
N GLU A 9 5.77 0.48 -11.22
CA GLU A 9 6.50 1.68 -10.78
C GLU A 9 8.01 1.52 -11.02
N HIS A 10 8.72 2.65 -11.11
CA HIS A 10 10.17 2.66 -11.33
C HIS A 10 10.92 1.98 -10.18
N GLU A 11 12.11 1.44 -10.48
CA GLU A 11 12.92 0.73 -9.49
C GLU A 11 13.25 1.58 -8.26
N ASP A 12 13.63 2.84 -8.47
CA ASP A 12 13.90 3.78 -7.38
C ASP A 12 12.69 3.93 -6.44
N VAL A 13 11.48 3.89 -7.00
CA VAL A 13 10.24 4.02 -6.22
C VAL A 13 10.01 2.76 -5.41
N TYR A 14 9.99 1.57 -6.01
CA TYR A 14 9.68 0.36 -5.26
C TYR A 14 10.82 -0.11 -4.35
N THR A 15 12.06 0.36 -4.53
CA THR A 15 13.19 0.04 -3.62
C THR A 15 13.34 1.02 -2.47
N SER A 16 12.84 2.27 -2.60
CA SER A 16 12.92 3.30 -1.55
C SER A 16 12.13 3.01 -0.27
N HIS A 17 11.16 2.11 -0.30
CA HIS A 17 10.28 1.84 0.86
C HIS A 17 9.74 0.40 0.88
N GLN A 18 9.22 -0.02 2.03
CA GLN A 18 8.56 -1.31 2.21
C GLN A 18 7.05 -1.19 2.01
N LEU A 19 6.34 -2.32 1.78
CA LEU A 19 4.87 -2.27 1.69
C LEU A 19 4.25 -2.10 3.08
N LYS A 20 4.77 -2.86 4.05
CA LYS A 20 4.36 -2.86 5.45
C LYS A 20 5.59 -2.65 6.34
N ASP A 21 5.41 -2.05 7.51
CA ASP A 21 6.43 -2.04 8.56
C ASP A 21 6.39 -3.32 9.41
N ALA A 22 7.22 -3.36 10.46
CA ALA A 22 7.32 -4.47 11.40
C ALA A 22 6.02 -4.69 12.20
N ASP A 23 5.23 -3.64 12.41
CA ASP A 23 3.93 -3.67 13.09
C ASP A 23 2.79 -4.07 12.13
N GLY A 24 3.09 -4.30 10.84
CA GLY A 24 2.14 -4.71 9.82
C GLY A 24 1.33 -3.57 9.20
N LYS A 25 1.66 -2.32 9.53
CA LYS A 25 0.99 -1.11 9.00
C LYS A 25 1.51 -0.76 7.61
N ILE A 26 0.64 -0.21 6.76
CA ILE A 26 1.04 0.20 5.42
C ILE A 26 1.97 1.42 5.46
N THR A 27 3.16 1.26 4.88
CA THR A 27 4.16 2.31 4.71
C THR A 27 4.27 2.81 3.27
N CYS A 28 3.75 2.05 2.30
CA CYS A 28 3.72 2.46 0.90
C CYS A 28 2.87 3.73 0.69
N PRO A 29 3.44 4.85 0.24
CA PRO A 29 2.70 6.12 0.11
C PRO A 29 1.55 6.02 -0.90
N ILE A 30 1.71 5.24 -1.97
CA ILE A 30 0.68 5.05 -3.00
C ILE A 30 -0.51 4.28 -2.41
N LEU A 31 -0.26 3.17 -1.73
CA LEU A 31 -1.32 2.41 -1.09
C LEU A 31 -1.92 3.18 0.09
N LYS A 32 -1.10 3.91 0.85
CA LYS A 32 -1.52 4.73 1.99
C LYS A 32 -2.48 5.87 1.59
N ALA A 33 -2.35 6.40 0.38
CA ALA A 33 -3.28 7.37 -0.20
C ALA A 33 -4.56 6.73 -0.76
N TYR A 34 -4.56 5.41 -0.96
CA TYR A 34 -5.73 4.69 -1.44
C TYR A 34 -6.75 4.52 -0.31
N THR A 35 -7.95 5.04 -0.55
CA THR A 35 -9.10 4.85 0.34
C THR A 35 -9.97 3.74 -0.22
N CYS A 36 -10.16 2.68 0.57
CA CYS A 36 -10.99 1.55 0.18
C CYS A 36 -12.45 2.04 -0.02
N PRO A 37 -13.05 1.84 -1.20
CA PRO A 37 -14.41 2.32 -1.46
C PRO A 37 -15.50 1.49 -0.77
N ILE A 38 -15.15 0.32 -0.20
CA ILE A 38 -16.10 -0.56 0.49
C ILE A 38 -16.19 -0.19 1.98
N CYS A 39 -15.06 -0.13 2.67
CA CYS A 39 -15.02 0.09 4.13
C CYS A 39 -14.47 1.47 4.54
N GLY A 40 -13.97 2.27 3.59
CA GLY A 40 -13.39 3.59 3.87
C GLY A 40 -11.99 3.55 4.48
N ALA A 41 -11.37 2.38 4.62
CA ALA A 41 -10.03 2.28 5.20
C ALA A 41 -8.98 2.98 4.33
N THR A 42 -8.12 3.77 4.96
CA THR A 42 -7.07 4.57 4.33
C THR A 42 -5.87 4.69 5.27
N GLY A 43 -4.78 5.29 4.81
CA GLY A 43 -3.60 5.49 5.65
C GLY A 43 -2.93 4.17 6.03
N GLU A 44 -2.64 3.98 7.31
CA GLU A 44 -1.90 2.79 7.80
C GLU A 44 -2.70 1.48 7.65
N ASN A 45 -4.02 1.58 7.54
CA ASN A 45 -4.94 0.46 7.35
C ASN A 45 -5.41 0.31 5.89
N SER A 46 -4.84 1.09 4.97
CA SER A 46 -5.20 1.04 3.56
C SER A 46 -5.00 -0.37 2.98
N HIS A 47 -5.91 -0.79 2.12
CA HIS A 47 -5.83 -2.05 1.41
C HIS A 47 -6.57 -1.94 0.10
N THR A 48 -6.24 -2.80 -0.85
CA THR A 48 -7.02 -2.88 -2.09
C THR A 48 -8.33 -3.61 -1.85
N ILE A 49 -9.32 -3.36 -2.71
CA ILE A 49 -10.67 -3.97 -2.68
C ILE A 49 -10.63 -5.48 -2.43
N LYS A 50 -9.68 -6.19 -3.05
CA LYS A 50 -9.52 -7.64 -2.94
C LYS A 50 -9.27 -8.12 -1.51
N TYR A 51 -8.69 -7.27 -0.67
CA TYR A 51 -8.36 -7.56 0.73
C TYR A 51 -9.22 -6.73 1.69
N CYS A 52 -10.39 -6.27 1.23
CA CYS A 52 -11.36 -5.67 2.14
C CYS A 52 -11.86 -6.74 3.12
N PRO A 53 -11.78 -6.50 4.44
CA PRO A 53 -12.36 -7.38 5.44
C PRO A 53 -13.89 -7.40 5.37
#